data_AF-A0A7W6WPG1-F1
#
_entry.id   AF-A0A7W6WPG1-F1
#
_cell.length_a   1.000
_cell.length_b   1.000
_cell.length_c   1.000
_cell.angle_alpha   90.00
_cell.angle_beta   90.00
_cell.angle_gamma   90.00
#
_symmetry.space_group_name_H-M   'P 1'
#
loop_
_entity.id
_entity.type
_entity.pdbx_description
1 polymer ?
#
loop_
_entity_poly.entity_id
_entity_poly.type
_entity_poly.pdbx_seq_one_letter_code
_entity_poly.pdbx_strand_id
1 'polypeptide(L)'
;MLPDDLKERRTTLLRCTLGDESAADFLNQMAEMTRLADDIVDEEEHRQRNVCWLLSRAWTVLPFNLFFQRHGIVLGPLLNSIIVRWQQSDEFRLSGDRLKQTFGFVIREDIGTLTIAVASIIGGYEHAKQVADEMFAMCHATTGETVEDWVKE
;
A
#
# COMPACT_ATOMS: atom_id res chain seq x y z
N MET A 1 1.99 -1.87 -9.39
CA MET A 1 0.70 -1.43 -8.80
C MET A 1 -0.36 -2.53 -8.93
N LEU A 2 -1.44 -2.48 -8.13
CA LEU A 2 -2.62 -3.34 -8.34
C LEU A 2 -3.28 -3.05 -9.69
N PRO A 3 -3.99 -4.04 -10.30
CA PRO A 3 -4.70 -3.84 -11.55
C PRO A 3 -5.66 -2.65 -11.50
N ASP A 4 -5.75 -1.90 -12.62
CA ASP A 4 -6.68 -0.77 -12.75
C ASP A 4 -8.11 -1.25 -13.02
N ASP A 5 -8.28 -2.42 -13.65
CA ASP A 5 -9.58 -3.05 -13.79
C ASP A 5 -10.14 -3.45 -12.42
N LEU A 6 -11.28 -2.86 -12.06
CA LEU A 6 -11.88 -3.02 -10.73
C LEU A 6 -12.27 -4.47 -10.43
N LYS A 7 -12.64 -5.25 -11.45
CA LYS A 7 -13.06 -6.65 -11.28
C LYS A 7 -11.86 -7.55 -11.07
N GLU A 8 -10.79 -7.35 -11.84
CA GLU A 8 -9.52 -8.05 -11.68
C GLU A 8 -8.88 -7.73 -10.33
N ARG A 9 -8.89 -6.44 -9.93
CA ARG A 9 -8.43 -6.00 -8.62
C ARG A 9 -9.19 -6.68 -7.50
N ARG A 10 -10.53 -6.70 -7.55
CA ARG A 10 -11.35 -7.38 -6.55
C ARG A 10 -11.05 -8.87 -6.48
N THR A 11 -10.93 -9.53 -7.64
CA THR A 11 -10.61 -10.96 -7.72
C THR A 11 -9.26 -11.28 -7.07
N THR A 12 -8.26 -10.43 -7.34
CA THR A 12 -6.92 -10.55 -6.73
C THR A 12 -6.98 -10.40 -5.23
N LEU A 13 -7.63 -9.35 -4.72
CA LEU A 13 -7.72 -9.11 -3.28
C LEU A 13 -8.45 -10.24 -2.56
N LEU A 14 -9.54 -10.77 -3.13
CA LEU A 14 -10.24 -11.93 -2.57
C LEU A 14 -9.36 -13.18 -2.54
N ARG A 15 -8.49 -13.39 -3.53
CA ARG A 15 -7.52 -14.49 -3.51
C ARG A 15 -6.50 -14.30 -2.38
N CYS A 16 -5.95 -13.11 -2.24
CA CYS A 16 -5.01 -12.78 -1.17
C CYS A 16 -5.62 -12.94 0.23
N THR A 17 -6.93 -12.82 0.36
CA THR A 17 -7.64 -12.91 1.64
C THR A 17 -8.43 -14.21 1.83
N LEU A 18 -8.17 -15.24 1.01
CA LEU A 18 -8.87 -16.53 1.06
C LEU A 18 -10.41 -16.39 1.06
N GLY A 19 -10.92 -15.39 0.35
CA GLY A 19 -12.35 -15.09 0.26
C GLY A 19 -12.92 -14.24 1.41
N ASP A 20 -12.11 -13.81 2.38
CA ASP A 20 -12.58 -12.85 3.40
C ASP A 20 -12.82 -11.49 2.75
N GLU A 21 -14.11 -11.16 2.57
CA GLU A 21 -14.54 -9.93 1.93
C GLU A 21 -14.15 -8.69 2.74
N SER A 22 -14.21 -8.77 4.07
CA SER A 22 -13.91 -7.63 4.93
C SER A 22 -12.42 -7.28 4.89
N ALA A 23 -11.56 -8.29 4.81
CA ALA A 23 -10.12 -8.11 4.60
C ALA A 23 -9.81 -7.59 3.20
N ALA A 24 -10.50 -8.09 2.17
CA ALA A 24 -10.31 -7.62 0.81
C ALA A 24 -10.77 -6.15 0.67
N ASP A 25 -11.87 -5.77 1.32
CA ASP A 25 -12.33 -4.39 1.40
C ASP A 25 -11.32 -3.51 2.15
N PHE A 26 -10.74 -4.00 3.24
CA PHE A 26 -9.69 -3.30 3.97
C PHE A 26 -8.48 -3.02 3.06
N LEU A 27 -7.93 -4.05 2.39
CA LEU A 27 -6.81 -3.87 1.47
C LEU A 27 -7.14 -2.93 0.30
N ASN A 28 -8.38 -2.99 -0.21
CA ASN A 28 -8.83 -2.07 -1.24
C ASN A 28 -8.89 -0.62 -0.73
N GLN A 29 -9.40 -0.38 0.48
CA GLN A 29 -9.39 0.96 1.08
C GLN A 29 -7.97 1.49 1.24
N MET A 30 -7.03 0.64 1.68
CA MET A 30 -5.64 1.03 1.84
C MET A 30 -4.98 1.40 0.51
N ALA A 31 -5.17 0.59 -0.54
CA ALA A 31 -4.66 0.89 -1.87
C ALA A 31 -5.22 2.22 -2.43
N GLU A 32 -6.50 2.50 -2.20
CA GLU A 32 -7.13 3.74 -2.63
C GLU A 32 -6.62 4.95 -1.83
N MET A 33 -6.38 4.79 -0.53
CA MET A 33 -5.80 5.84 0.31
C MET A 33 -4.35 6.14 -0.08
N THR A 34 -3.55 5.14 -0.44
CA THR A 34 -2.18 5.34 -0.94
C THR A 34 -2.17 6.10 -2.25
N ARG A 35 -3.00 5.69 -3.24
CA ARG A 35 -3.12 6.44 -4.51
C ARG A 35 -3.54 7.88 -4.29
N LEU A 36 -4.53 8.12 -3.42
CA LEU A 36 -4.94 9.49 -3.07
C LEU A 36 -3.81 10.29 -2.43
N ALA A 37 -2.95 9.65 -1.64
CA ALA A 37 -1.81 10.34 -1.03
C ALA A 37 -0.79 10.77 -2.09
N ASP A 38 -0.49 9.91 -3.07
CA ASP A 38 0.35 10.24 -4.24
C ASP A 38 -0.30 11.38 -5.05
N ASP A 39 -1.57 11.23 -5.44
CA ASP A 39 -2.30 12.25 -6.21
C ASP A 39 -2.35 13.62 -5.51
N ILE A 40 -2.38 13.68 -4.17
CA ILE A 40 -2.35 14.94 -3.41
C ILE A 40 -1.01 15.67 -3.57
N VAL A 41 0.08 14.90 -3.64
CA VAL A 41 1.45 15.41 -3.81
C VAL A 41 1.68 15.81 -5.27
N ASP A 42 1.28 14.95 -6.21
CA ASP A 42 1.61 15.06 -7.62
C ASP A 42 0.65 15.97 -8.42
N GLU A 43 -0.63 16.04 -8.03
CA GLU A 43 -1.66 16.80 -8.75
C GLU A 43 -2.11 18.07 -7.99
N GLU A 44 -1.95 19.23 -8.63
CA GLU A 44 -2.43 20.50 -8.04
C GLU A 44 -3.94 20.71 -8.25
N GLU A 45 -4.47 20.31 -9.42
CA GLU A 45 -5.80 20.70 -9.92
C GLU A 45 -6.95 20.13 -9.06
N HIS A 46 -6.71 19.05 -8.31
CA HIS A 46 -7.73 18.33 -7.53
C HIS A 46 -7.37 18.11 -6.07
N ARG A 47 -6.30 18.76 -5.58
CA ARG A 47 -5.74 18.55 -4.23
C ARG A 47 -6.78 18.58 -3.11
N GLN A 48 -7.65 19.60 -3.07
CA GLN A 48 -8.67 19.72 -2.03
C GLN A 48 -9.69 18.56 -2.09
N ARG A 49 -10.11 18.15 -3.29
CA ARG A 49 -11.02 17.02 -3.48
C ARG A 49 -10.37 15.73 -3.00
N ASN A 50 -9.11 15.50 -3.37
CA ASN A 50 -8.36 14.29 -3.00
C ASN A 50 -8.14 14.22 -1.48
N VAL A 51 -7.82 15.34 -0.83
CA VAL A 51 -7.77 15.43 0.65
C VAL A 51 -9.12 15.06 1.27
N CYS A 52 -10.24 15.62 0.79
CA CYS A 52 -11.57 15.29 1.30
C CYS A 52 -11.88 13.78 1.15
N TRP A 53 -11.49 13.17 0.04
CA TRP A 53 -11.66 11.73 -0.18
C TRP A 53 -10.79 10.88 0.74
N LEU A 54 -9.53 11.27 0.95
CA LEU A 54 -8.63 10.60 1.88
C LEU A 54 -9.20 10.65 3.31
N LEU A 55 -9.66 11.83 3.76
CA LEU A 55 -10.26 12.01 5.08
C LEU A 55 -11.55 11.22 5.25
N SER A 56 -12.42 11.19 4.24
CA SER A 56 -13.65 10.38 4.30
C SER A 56 -13.31 8.89 4.45
N ARG A 57 -12.36 8.36 3.67
CA ARG A 57 -11.96 6.96 3.80
C ARG A 57 -11.36 6.67 5.18
N ALA A 58 -10.44 7.52 5.65
CA ALA A 58 -9.75 7.34 6.92
C ALA A 58 -10.69 7.42 8.13
N TRP A 59 -11.66 8.35 8.13
CA TRP A 59 -12.48 8.64 9.30
C TRP A 59 -13.87 8.03 9.27
N THR A 60 -14.44 7.80 8.08
CA THR A 60 -15.84 7.38 7.96
C THR A 60 -16.02 6.01 7.32
N VAL A 61 -14.98 5.44 6.70
CA VAL A 61 -15.06 4.11 6.07
C VAL A 61 -14.20 3.08 6.81
N LEU A 62 -12.90 3.35 6.95
CA LEU A 62 -11.94 2.41 7.54
C LEU A 62 -12.32 1.98 8.97
N PRO A 63 -12.78 2.87 9.88
CA PRO A 63 -13.14 2.46 11.25
C PRO A 63 -14.34 1.51 11.33
N PHE A 64 -15.14 1.42 10.26
CA PHE A 64 -16.31 0.54 10.18
C PHE A 64 -16.02 -0.77 9.43
N ASN A 65 -14.80 -0.96 8.91
CA ASN A 65 -14.41 -2.21 8.31
C ASN A 65 -14.24 -3.30 9.39
N LEU A 66 -14.96 -4.42 9.25
CA LEU A 66 -14.97 -5.49 10.25
C LEU A 66 -13.60 -6.14 10.47
N PHE A 67 -12.79 -6.28 9.42
CA PHE A 67 -11.44 -6.82 9.54
C PHE A 67 -10.54 -5.87 10.35
N PHE A 68 -10.61 -4.58 10.05
CA PHE A 68 -9.85 -3.57 10.79
C PHE A 68 -10.29 -3.46 12.25
N GLN A 69 -11.60 -3.53 12.54
CA GLN A 69 -12.09 -3.56 13.92
C GLN A 69 -11.55 -4.75 14.73
N ARG A 70 -11.44 -5.93 14.09
CA ARG A 70 -10.93 -7.15 14.74
C ARG A 70 -9.41 -7.13 14.94
N HIS A 71 -8.66 -6.57 13.98
CA HIS A 71 -7.20 -6.69 13.95
C HIS A 71 -6.46 -5.36 14.14
N GLY A 72 -7.16 -4.26 14.42
CA GLY A 72 -6.60 -2.91 14.50
C GLY A 72 -5.47 -2.75 15.52
N ILE A 73 -5.48 -3.50 16.61
CA ILE A 73 -4.38 -3.50 17.61
C ILE A 73 -3.07 -3.99 16.98
N VAL A 74 -3.13 -4.96 16.07
CA VAL A 74 -1.96 -5.51 15.37
C VAL A 74 -1.61 -4.67 14.15
N LEU A 75 -2.62 -4.22 13.40
CA LEU A 75 -2.43 -3.46 12.16
C LEU A 75 -1.97 -2.02 12.42
N GLY A 76 -2.38 -1.39 13.53
CA GLY A 76 -2.06 0.01 13.83
C GLY A 76 -0.56 0.32 13.85
N PRO A 77 0.26 -0.41 14.62
CA PRO A 77 1.72 -0.22 14.63
C PRO A 77 2.38 -0.46 13.27
N LEU A 78 1.88 -1.42 12.49
CA LEU A 78 2.37 -1.69 11.14
C LEU A 78 2.06 -0.52 10.20
N LEU A 79 0.82 -0.04 10.19
CA LEU A 79 0.40 1.12 9.39
C LEU A 79 1.21 2.36 9.75
N ASN A 80 1.42 2.63 11.04
CA ASN A 80 2.27 3.73 11.48
C ASN A 80 3.71 3.59 10.95
N SER A 81 4.26 2.37 11.00
CA SER A 81 5.60 2.11 10.50
C SER A 81 5.70 2.36 8.99
N ILE A 82 4.70 1.91 8.21
CA ILE A 82 4.64 2.15 6.76
C ILE A 82 4.60 3.66 6.47
N ILE A 83 3.75 4.43 7.17
CA ILE A 83 3.63 5.89 6.96
C ILE A 83 4.95 6.60 7.25
N VAL A 84 5.57 6.30 8.40
CA VAL A 84 6.86 6.90 8.79
C VAL A 84 7.95 6.54 7.77
N ARG A 85 7.98 5.28 7.32
CA ARG A 85 8.95 4.80 6.34
C ARG A 85 8.74 5.40 4.95
N TRP A 86 7.49 5.61 4.55
CA TRP A 86 7.18 6.26 3.29
C TRP A 86 7.72 7.70 3.25
N GLN A 87 7.49 8.49 4.32
CA GLN A 87 8.12 9.81 4.44
C GLN A 87 9.66 9.73 4.43
N GLN A 88 10.24 8.77 5.17
CA GLN A 88 11.69 8.57 5.19
C GLN A 88 12.25 8.25 3.80
N SER A 89 11.51 7.54 2.95
CA SER A 89 11.93 7.24 1.59
C SER A 89 12.11 8.51 0.76
N ASP A 90 11.22 9.48 0.90
CA ASP A 90 11.32 10.77 0.22
C ASP A 90 12.53 11.58 0.72
N GLU A 91 12.75 11.62 2.04
CA GLU A 91 13.94 12.25 2.63
C GLU A 91 15.24 11.60 2.13
N PHE A 92 15.23 10.27 1.91
CA PHE A 92 16.36 9.52 1.38
C PHE A 92 16.62 9.84 -0.09
N ARG A 93 15.55 9.99 -0.91
CA ARG A 93 15.64 10.41 -2.30
C ARG A 93 16.39 11.74 -2.45
N LEU A 94 16.02 12.72 -1.63
CA LEU A 94 16.55 14.09 -1.65
C LEU A 94 17.92 14.24 -0.96
N SER A 95 18.45 13.19 -0.33
CA SER A 95 19.65 13.29 0.51
C SER A 95 20.97 13.47 -0.24
N GLY A 96 21.02 13.15 -1.54
CA GLY A 96 22.26 13.10 -2.34
C GLY A 96 23.23 11.97 -1.97
N ASP A 97 22.88 11.12 -0.99
CA ASP A 97 23.65 9.94 -0.59
C ASP A 97 23.13 8.71 -1.35
N ARG A 98 24.02 8.09 -2.15
CA ARG A 98 23.66 6.94 -3.00
C ARG A 98 23.13 5.75 -2.20
N LEU A 99 23.67 5.49 -1.01
CA LEU A 99 23.22 4.38 -0.17
C LEU A 99 21.80 4.65 0.33
N LYS A 100 21.55 5.86 0.82
CA LYS A 100 20.21 6.26 1.25
C LYS A 100 19.22 6.19 0.10
N GLN A 101 19.58 6.69 -1.08
CA GLN A 101 18.73 6.62 -2.28
C GLN A 101 18.38 5.18 -2.66
N THR A 102 19.33 4.24 -2.62
CA THR A 102 19.05 2.82 -2.85
C THR A 102 18.06 2.25 -1.83
N PHE A 103 18.22 2.56 -0.54
CA PHE A 103 17.27 2.10 0.46
C PHE A 103 15.92 2.81 0.36
N GLY A 104 15.89 4.09 0.02
CA GLY A 104 14.66 4.86 -0.19
C GLY A 104 13.79 4.24 -1.29
N PHE A 105 14.42 3.83 -2.39
CA PHE A 105 13.74 3.14 -3.49
C PHE A 105 13.08 1.82 -3.07
N VAL A 106 13.67 1.08 -2.13
CA VAL A 106 13.05 -0.13 -1.58
C VAL A 106 11.95 0.22 -0.57
N ILE A 107 12.20 1.21 0.29
CA ILE A 107 11.32 1.58 1.40
C ILE A 107 10.00 2.18 0.88
N ARG A 108 10.00 2.90 -0.24
CA ARG A 108 8.76 3.48 -0.80
C ARG A 108 7.70 2.42 -1.15
N GLU A 109 8.13 1.19 -1.47
CA GLU A 109 7.27 0.06 -1.85
C GLU A 109 6.70 -0.71 -0.65
N ASP A 110 7.04 -0.29 0.58
CA ASP A 110 6.76 -1.02 1.81
C ASP A 110 5.27 -1.15 2.15
N ILE A 111 4.39 -0.40 1.46
CA ILE A 111 2.94 -0.62 1.53
C ILE A 111 2.55 -2.07 1.19
N GLY A 112 3.32 -2.76 0.35
CA GLY A 112 3.13 -4.18 0.04
C GLY A 112 3.22 -5.09 1.27
N THR A 113 3.97 -4.69 2.30
CA THR A 113 4.07 -5.41 3.58
C THR A 113 2.71 -5.51 4.28
N LEU A 114 1.79 -4.57 4.03
CA LEU A 114 0.44 -4.64 4.59
C LEU A 114 -0.37 -5.81 4.04
N THR A 115 -0.30 -6.06 2.72
CA THR A 115 -0.97 -7.23 2.11
C THR A 115 -0.42 -8.54 2.68
N ILE A 116 0.89 -8.63 2.88
CA ILE A 116 1.55 -9.79 3.50
C ILE A 116 1.06 -9.99 4.93
N ALA A 117 0.95 -8.91 5.72
CA ALA A 117 0.46 -8.99 7.10
C ALA A 117 -1.01 -9.46 7.16
N VAL A 118 -1.87 -8.96 6.27
CA VAL A 118 -3.26 -9.41 6.15
C VAL A 118 -3.33 -10.89 5.78
N ALA A 119 -2.55 -11.32 4.79
CA ALA A 119 -2.47 -12.73 4.41
C ALA A 119 -1.98 -13.60 5.58
N SER A 120 -1.00 -13.13 6.37
CA SER A 120 -0.53 -13.85 7.56
C SER A 120 -1.59 -13.98 8.65
N ILE A 121 -2.42 -12.95 8.86
CA ILE A 121 -3.53 -12.99 9.83
C ILE A 121 -4.58 -14.03 9.43
N ILE A 122 -4.85 -14.16 8.13
CA ILE A 122 -5.92 -15.02 7.61
C ILE A 122 -5.47 -16.47 7.40
N GLY A 123 -4.34 -16.66 6.73
CA GLY A 123 -3.88 -17.97 6.24
C GLY A 123 -2.57 -18.45 6.85
N GLY A 124 -1.96 -17.67 7.75
CA GLY A 124 -0.67 -18.01 8.36
C GLY A 124 0.53 -17.78 7.43
N TYR A 125 1.70 -18.26 7.86
CA TYR A 125 3.00 -17.95 7.24
C TYR A 125 3.09 -18.39 5.77
N GLU A 126 2.70 -19.63 5.45
CA GLU A 126 2.83 -20.15 4.08
C GLU A 126 1.96 -19.37 3.09
N HIS A 127 0.73 -19.03 3.49
CA HIS A 127 -0.15 -18.19 2.69
C HIS A 127 0.42 -16.78 2.51
N ALA A 128 0.95 -16.19 3.58
CA ALA A 128 1.59 -14.88 3.51
C ALA A 128 2.80 -14.87 2.56
N LYS A 129 3.62 -15.93 2.57
CA LYS A 129 4.77 -16.07 1.68
C LYS A 129 4.34 -16.20 0.22
N GLN A 130 3.33 -17.03 -0.06
CA GLN A 130 2.78 -17.16 -1.41
C GLN A 130 2.23 -15.81 -1.91
N VAL A 131 1.45 -15.11 -1.08
CA VAL A 131 0.90 -13.79 -1.43
C VAL A 131 2.02 -12.78 -1.67
N ALA A 132 3.10 -12.81 -0.89
CA ALA A 132 4.26 -11.93 -1.11
C ALA A 132 4.86 -12.12 -2.52
N ASP A 133 5.06 -13.37 -2.94
CA ASP A 133 5.63 -13.69 -4.25
C ASP A 133 4.68 -13.30 -5.39
N GLU A 134 3.38 -13.61 -5.26
CA GLU A 134 2.36 -13.24 -6.25
C GLU A 134 2.24 -11.72 -6.41
N MET A 135 2.21 -10.99 -5.30
CA MET A 135 2.08 -9.53 -5.31
C MET A 135 3.31 -8.86 -5.92
N PHE A 136 4.51 -9.34 -5.60
CA PHE A 136 5.73 -8.82 -6.20
C PHE A 136 5.70 -9.00 -7.72
N ALA A 137 5.43 -10.22 -8.19
CA ALA A 137 5.36 -10.54 -9.61
C ALA A 137 4.29 -9.71 -10.33
N MET A 138 3.11 -9.55 -9.73
CA MET A 138 2.02 -8.77 -10.33
C MET A 138 2.33 -7.28 -10.40
N CYS A 139 2.80 -6.69 -9.30
CA CYS A 139 3.01 -5.25 -9.21
C CYS A 139 4.18 -4.75 -10.06
N HIS A 140 5.14 -5.62 -10.37
CA HIS A 140 6.38 -5.29 -11.09
C HIS A 140 6.49 -5.98 -12.45
N ALA A 141 5.45 -6.66 -12.92
CA ALA A 141 5.45 -7.31 -14.24
C ALA A 141 5.68 -6.32 -15.39
N THR A 142 5.27 -5.06 -15.21
CA THR A 142 5.26 -4.02 -16.25
C THR A 142 6.17 -2.83 -15.95
N THR A 143 6.73 -2.73 -14.75
CA THR A 143 7.53 -1.59 -14.32
C THR A 143 9.02 -1.94 -14.37
N GLY A 144 9.78 -1.14 -15.13
CA GLY A 144 11.25 -1.25 -15.23
C GLY A 144 11.97 -0.06 -14.58
N GLU A 145 11.28 0.67 -13.71
CA GLU A 145 11.81 1.86 -13.05
C GLU A 145 13.05 1.50 -12.23
N THR A 146 14.10 2.29 -12.39
CA THR A 146 15.36 2.11 -11.68
C THR A 146 15.51 3.15 -10.56
N VAL A 147 16.45 2.92 -9.64
CA VAL A 147 16.83 3.91 -8.62
C VAL A 147 17.22 5.24 -9.28
N GLU A 148 17.92 5.19 -10.42
CA GLU A 148 18.33 6.36 -11.18
C GLU A 148 17.18 7.12 -11.84
N ASP A 149 16.06 6.46 -12.15
CA ASP A 149 14.88 7.12 -12.69
C ASP A 149 14.13 7.86 -11.58
N TRP A 150 13.86 7.16 -10.47
CA TRP A 150 13.17 7.72 -9.31
C TRP A 150 13.87 8.93 -8.69
N VAL A 151 15.20 8.93 -8.62
CA VAL A 151 15.97 10.05 -8.05
C VAL A 151 15.81 11.35 -8.86
N LYS A 152 15.35 11.29 -10.11
CA LYS A 152 15.18 12.47 -10.98
C LYS A 152 13.79 13.09 -10.93
N GLU A 153 12.80 12.38 -10.40
CA GLU A 153 11.44 12.88 -10.16
C GLU A 153 11.45 14.04 -9.15
#